data_AF-A0A950CE37-F1
#
_entry.id   AF-A0A950CE37-F1
#
_cell.length_a   1.000
_cell.length_b   1.000
_cell.length_c   1.000
_cell.angle_alpha   90.00
_cell.angle_beta   90.00
_cell.angle_gamma   90.00
#
_symmetry.space_group_name_H-M   'P 1'
#
loop_
_entity.id
_entity.type
_entity.pdbx_description
1 polymer ?
#
loop_
_entity_poly.entity_id
_entity_poly.type
_entity_poly.pdbx_seq_one_letter_code
_entity_poly.pdbx_strand_id
1 'polypeptide(L)'
;MGDRVNGFYYARWEALYPESLCGHGVIFLKEGTVFGGDSQACFAGEYEGHGDEMIARVKIFSPDQAYSAVGGQLEEKHQTVNLFLQQISLICDEDLI
;
A
#
# COMPACT_ATOMS: atom_id res chain seq x y z
N MET A 1 -10.92 -17.87 -7.95
CA MET A 1 -10.51 -16.76 -7.08
C MET A 1 -9.08 -17.08 -6.67
N GLY A 2 -8.10 -16.38 -7.24
CA GLY A 2 -6.70 -16.63 -6.90
C GLY A 2 -6.35 -15.87 -5.64
N ASP A 3 -5.93 -16.57 -4.59
CA ASP A 3 -5.35 -15.94 -3.42
C ASP A 3 -4.18 -15.06 -3.88
N ARG A 4 -4.21 -13.77 -3.55
CA ARG A 4 -3.10 -12.85 -3.89
C ARG A 4 -1.86 -13.33 -3.16
N VAL A 5 -0.76 -13.47 -3.89
CA VAL A 5 0.50 -14.02 -3.37
C VAL A 5 1.19 -12.94 -2.52
N ASN A 6 1.83 -13.33 -1.42
CA ASN A 6 2.71 -12.40 -0.71
C ASN A 6 3.86 -11.97 -1.65
N GLY A 7 4.19 -10.69 -1.72
CA GLY A 7 5.22 -10.23 -2.64
C GLY A 7 5.16 -8.75 -2.97
N PHE A 8 6.07 -8.34 -3.86
CA PHE A 8 6.18 -6.97 -4.37
C PHE A 8 5.37 -6.79 -5.63
N TYR A 9 4.67 -5.67 -5.72
CA TYR A 9 3.88 -5.33 -6.88
C TYR A 9 4.02 -3.86 -7.24
N TYR A 10 3.91 -3.57 -8.53
CA TYR A 10 3.65 -2.23 -9.02
C TYR A 10 2.15 -1.98 -8.94
N ALA A 11 1.75 -0.84 -8.35
CA ALA A 11 0.36 -0.52 -8.13
C ALA A 11 0.01 0.87 -8.66
N ARG A 12 -1.15 0.98 -9.32
CA ARG A 12 -1.86 2.24 -9.50
C ARG A 12 -2.90 2.38 -8.41
N TRP A 13 -2.86 3.49 -7.68
CA TRP A 13 -3.77 3.78 -6.59
C TRP A 13 -4.57 5.06 -6.86
N GLU A 14 -5.79 5.09 -6.33
CA GLU A 14 -6.67 6.26 -6.33
C GLU A 14 -7.18 6.50 -4.91
N ALA A 15 -7.01 7.72 -4.40
CA ALA A 15 -7.52 8.15 -3.11
C ALA A 15 -9.01 8.49 -3.25
N LEU A 16 -9.83 7.94 -2.35
CA LEU A 16 -11.28 8.13 -2.39
C LEU A 16 -11.75 9.40 -1.63
N TYR A 17 -10.91 9.99 -0.77
CA TYR A 17 -11.21 11.21 0.02
C TYR A 17 -9.93 11.77 0.66
N PRO A 18 -9.77 13.10 0.88
CA PRO A 18 -10.66 14.21 0.51
C PRO A 18 -10.45 14.75 -0.93
N GLU A 19 -9.42 14.31 -1.64
CA GLU A 19 -9.13 14.72 -3.02
C GLU A 19 -8.95 13.50 -3.92
N SER A 20 -9.37 13.61 -5.18
CA SER A 20 -9.11 12.60 -6.23
C SER A 20 -7.64 12.63 -6.64
N LEU A 21 -6.78 12.13 -5.75
CA LEU A 21 -5.37 11.90 -6.02
C LEU A 21 -5.23 10.51 -6.64
N CYS A 22 -4.44 10.41 -7.70
CA CYS A 22 -4.02 9.13 -8.22
C CYS A 22 -2.50 9.11 -8.37
N GLY A 23 -1.93 7.93 -8.22
CA GLY A 23 -0.49 7.76 -8.26
C GLY A 23 -0.09 6.36 -8.67
N HIS A 24 1.22 6.21 -8.84
CA HIS A 24 1.85 4.93 -9.08
C HIS A 24 2.89 4.71 -7.99
N GLY A 25 2.98 3.48 -7.50
CA GLY A 25 3.89 3.14 -6.43
C GLY A 25 4.22 1.67 -6.40
N VAL A 26 4.98 1.29 -5.38
CA VAL A 26 5.28 -0.11 -5.07
C VAL A 26 4.50 -0.48 -3.83
N ILE A 27 3.92 -1.69 -3.84
CA ILE A 27 3.32 -2.30 -2.66
C ILE A 27 4.01 -3.61 -2.34
N PHE A 28 4.02 -3.95 -1.06
CA PHE A 28 4.42 -5.24 -0.53
C PHE A 28 3.27 -5.82 0.29
N LEU A 29 2.81 -7.01 -0.10
CA LEU A 29 1.77 -7.75 0.61
C LEU A 29 2.39 -8.85 1.44
N LYS A 30 2.00 -8.94 2.71
CA LYS A 30 2.42 -10.02 3.61
C LYS A 30 1.34 -10.30 4.64
N GLU A 31 0.73 -11.48 4.56
CA GLU A 31 -0.12 -12.04 5.63
C GLU A 31 -1.25 -11.09 6.08
N GLY A 32 -1.97 -10.49 5.12
CA GLY A 32 -3.05 -9.51 5.40
C GLY A 32 -2.58 -8.08 5.68
N THR A 33 -1.26 -7.87 5.74
CA THR A 33 -0.64 -6.55 5.88
C THR A 33 -0.20 -6.01 4.52
N VAL A 34 -0.40 -4.72 4.29
CA VAL A 34 0.09 -4.00 3.11
C VAL A 34 1.04 -2.90 3.53
N PHE A 35 2.16 -2.84 2.84
CA PHE A 35 3.11 -1.74 2.88
C PHE A 35 3.22 -1.18 1.47
N GLY A 36 3.56 0.10 1.35
CA GLY A 36 3.83 0.65 0.05
C GLY A 36 4.13 2.12 0.08
N GLY A 37 4.22 2.70 -1.09
CA GLY A 37 4.46 4.12 -1.25
C GLY A 37 4.91 4.48 -2.64
N ASP A 38 5.15 5.76 -2.80
CA ASP A 38 5.71 6.38 -3.99
C ASP A 38 6.77 7.43 -3.60
N SER A 39 7.14 8.29 -4.54
CA SER A 39 8.15 9.33 -4.31
C SER A 39 7.79 10.38 -3.26
N GLN A 40 6.51 10.50 -2.89
CA GLN A 40 5.98 11.55 -2.01
C GLN A 40 5.54 11.01 -0.65
N ALA A 41 5.04 9.77 -0.60
CA ALA A 41 4.46 9.22 0.61
C ALA A 41 4.69 7.72 0.74
N CYS A 42 4.74 7.27 1.98
CA CYS A 42 4.72 5.87 2.36
C CYS A 42 3.40 5.56 3.08
N PHE A 43 3.00 4.29 3.03
CA PHE A 43 1.81 3.82 3.72
C PHE A 43 1.99 2.40 4.27
N ALA A 44 1.30 2.14 5.37
CA ALA A 44 1.23 0.81 5.98
C ALA A 44 -0.15 0.59 6.61
N GLY A 45 -0.64 -0.65 6.56
CA GLY A 45 -1.91 -1.01 7.16
C GLY A 45 -2.36 -2.41 6.79
N GLU A 46 -3.68 -2.62 6.82
CA GLU A 46 -4.30 -3.90 6.53
C GLU A 46 -5.05 -3.84 5.20
N TYR A 47 -5.16 -4.98 4.53
CA TYR A 47 -5.93 -5.10 3.29
C TYR A 47 -6.91 -6.27 3.31
N GLU A 48 -8.02 -6.08 2.60
CA GLU A 48 -9.02 -7.10 2.34
C GLU A 48 -9.16 -7.27 0.82
N GLY A 49 -9.16 -8.52 0.36
CA GLY A 49 -9.37 -8.85 -1.05
C GLY A 49 -10.85 -8.97 -1.38
N HIS A 50 -11.30 -8.34 -2.46
CA HIS A 50 -12.67 -8.38 -2.95
C HIS A 50 -12.70 -8.80 -4.43
N GLY A 51 -12.46 -10.09 -4.70
CA GLY A 51 -12.33 -10.58 -6.07
C GLY A 51 -11.09 -9.99 -6.75
N ASP A 52 -11.31 -9.23 -7.83
CA ASP A 52 -10.22 -8.58 -8.58
C ASP A 52 -9.76 -7.26 -7.95
N GLU A 53 -10.48 -6.79 -6.93
CA GLU A 53 -10.20 -5.55 -6.22
C GLU A 53 -9.52 -5.81 -4.87
N MET A 54 -8.82 -4.80 -4.36
CA MET A 54 -8.24 -4.80 -3.02
C MET A 54 -8.54 -3.47 -2.36
N ILE A 55 -9.09 -3.55 -1.15
CA ILE A 55 -9.33 -2.37 -0.32
C ILE A 55 -8.30 -2.40 0.80
N ALA A 56 -7.49 -1.35 0.87
CA ALA A 56 -6.51 -1.18 1.93
C ALA A 56 -6.92 -0.04 2.86
N ARG A 57 -6.87 -0.30 4.18
CA ARG A 57 -7.00 0.71 5.23
C ARG A 57 -5.60 1.02 5.73
N VAL A 58 -5.07 2.17 5.33
CA VAL A 58 -3.66 2.50 5.57
C VAL A 58 -3.49 3.80 6.34
N LYS A 59 -2.40 3.87 7.10
CA LYS A 59 -1.82 5.11 7.60
C LYS A 59 -0.82 5.62 6.58
N ILE A 60 -0.90 6.90 6.24
CA ILE A 60 0.03 7.57 5.32
C ILE A 60 1.00 8.41 6.13
N PHE A 61 2.27 8.39 5.75
CA PHE A 61 3.35 9.15 6.38
C PHE A 61 4.38 9.56 5.34
N SER A 62 5.12 10.62 5.63
CA SER A 62 6.19 11.08 4.75
C SER A 62 7.39 10.13 4.80
N PRO A 63 8.23 10.05 3.76
CA PRO A 63 9.37 9.12 3.71
C PRO A 63 10.36 9.27 4.87
N ASP A 64 10.56 10.49 5.38
CA ASP A 64 11.40 10.78 6.55
C ASP A 64 10.83 10.21 7.86
N GLN A 65 9.54 9.86 7.88
CA GLN A 65 8.83 9.31 9.02
C GLN A 65 8.65 7.78 8.95
N ALA A 66 9.08 7.14 7.85
CA ALA A 66 8.77 5.73 7.57
C ALA A 66 9.26 4.76 8.66
N TYR A 67 10.48 4.95 9.15
CA TYR A 67 11.05 4.10 10.21
C TYR A 67 10.29 4.25 11.54
N SER A 68 9.93 5.47 11.92
CA SER A 68 9.20 5.75 13.16
C SER A 68 7.74 5.32 13.11
N ALA A 69 7.12 5.35 11.92
CA ALA A 69 5.73 4.94 11.70
C ALA A 69 5.56 3.42 11.84
N VAL A 70 6.49 2.63 11.30
CA VAL A 70 6.49 1.16 11.45
C VAL A 70 6.87 0.75 12.88
N GLY A 71 7.71 1.53 13.56
CA GLY A 71 8.13 1.28 14.95
C GLY A 71 7.15 1.73 16.04
N GLY A 72 6.02 2.34 15.69
CA GLY A 72 5.00 2.78 16.66
C GLY A 72 5.38 4.00 17.50
N GLN A 73 6.27 4.87 17.02
CA GLN A 73 6.85 5.98 17.79
C GLN A 73 6.32 7.39 17.41
N LEU A 74 5.35 7.51 16.51
CA LEU A 74 4.81 8.80 16.04
C LEU A 74 3.51 9.18 16.76
N GLU A 75 3.40 10.45 17.19
CA GLU A 75 2.12 11.04 17.59
C GLU A 75 1.16 11.03 16.40
N GLU A 76 0.02 10.41 16.63
CA GLU A 76 -0.87 9.93 15.59
C GLU A 76 -1.69 11.07 14.95
N LYS A 77 -1.32 11.49 13.74
CA LYS A 77 -2.31 12.03 12.80
C LYS A 77 -2.95 10.86 12.06
N HIS A 78 -4.06 10.36 12.59
CA HIS A 78 -4.87 9.35 11.90
C HIS A 78 -5.50 9.95 10.66
N GLN A 79 -4.90 9.66 9.51
CA GLN A 79 -5.61 9.73 8.24
C GLN A 79 -5.77 8.32 7.71
N THR A 80 -6.93 7.72 7.98
CA THR A 80 -7.32 6.47 7.33
C THR A 80 -7.77 6.81 5.93
N VAL A 81 -6.99 6.39 4.94
CA VAL A 81 -7.38 6.50 3.53
C VAL A 81 -7.75 5.10 3.05
N ASN A 82 -8.90 4.99 2.41
CA ASN A 82 -9.25 3.82 1.64
C ASN A 82 -8.57 3.95 0.28
N LEU A 83 -7.56 3.11 0.05
CA LEU A 83 -6.93 3.03 -1.27
C LEU A 83 -7.65 2.00 -2.11
N PHE A 84 -8.07 2.42 -3.30
CA PHE A 84 -8.55 1.51 -4.32
C PHE A 84 -7.39 1.17 -5.26
N LEU A 85 -6.97 -0.09 -5.25
CA LEU A 85 -5.90 -0.57 -6.12
C LEU A 85 -6.51 -1.19 -7.38
N GLN A 86 -6.55 -0.40 -8.46
CA GLN A 86 -7.17 -0.78 -9.73
C GLN A 86 -6.33 -1.79 -10.52
N GLN A 87 -5.01 -1.68 -10.43
CA GLN A 87 -4.10 -2.51 -11.19
C GLN A 87 -2.88 -2.82 -10.34
N ILE A 88 -2.67 -4.10 -10.08
CA ILE A 88 -1.54 -4.63 -9.33
C ILE A 88 -0.82 -5.60 -10.27
N SER A 89 0.41 -5.29 -10.64
CA SER A 89 1.27 -6.15 -11.45
C SER A 89 2.39 -6.71 -10.58
N LEU A 90 2.49 -8.04 -10.49
CA LEU A 90 3.54 -8.69 -9.71
C LEU A 90 4.89 -8.33 -10.32
N ILE A 91 5.78 -7.78 -9.49
CA ILE A 91 7.17 -7.58 -9.87
C ILE A 91 7.85 -8.91 -9.60
N CYS A 92 7.88 -9.78 -10.62
CA CYS A 92 8.77 -10.92 -10.63
C CYS A 92 10.15 -10.39 -11.03
N ASP A 93 11.09 -10.36 -10.10
CA ASP A 93 12.50 -10.21 -10.47
C ASP A 93 12.96 -11.60 -10.97
N GLU A 94 13.19 -11.75 -12.27
CA GLU A 94 13.67 -13.01 -12.85
C GLU A 94 15.13 -13.31 -12.47
N ASP A 95 15.84 -12.37 -11.81
CA ASP A 95 17.28 -12.46 -11.52
C ASP A 95 17.64 -12.82 -10.05
N LEU A 96 16.66 -13.21 -9.22
CA LEU A 96 16.88 -13.66 -7.83
C LEU A 96 16.58 -15.17 -7.64
N ILE A 97 17.34 -16.03 -8.33
CA ILE A 97 17.46 -17.48 -8.02
C ILE A 97 18.93 -17.88 -7.95
#